data_AF-A0A485CQA3-F1
#
_entry.id   AF-A0A485CQA3-F1
#
_cell.length_a   1.000
_cell.length_b   1.000
_cell.length_c   1.000
_cell.angle_alpha   90.00
_cell.angle_beta   90.00
_cell.angle_gamma   90.00
#
_symmetry.space_group_name_H-M   'P 1'
#
loop_
_entity.id
_entity.type
_entity.pdbx_description
1 polymer ?
#
loop_
_entity_poly.entity_id
_entity_poly.type
_entity_poly.pdbx_seq_one_letter_code
_entity_poly.pdbx_strand_id
1 'polypeptide(L)' 'MAGISLTIPRSSPPRLKTPMIRRQRGGKLESVSWQEALDYVATRLSAIKAKYGPDAIQTTGSSRGTGNETN' A
#
# COMPACT_ATOMS: atom_id res chain seq x y z
N MET A 1 -30.06 32.24 2.28
CA MET A 1 -29.95 30.96 1.56
C MET A 1 -28.99 31.16 0.39
N ALA A 2 -27.70 30.86 0.59
CA ALA A 2 -26.68 30.91 -0.46
C ALA A 2 -26.14 29.48 -0.62
N GLY A 3 -26.43 28.86 -1.76
CA GLY A 3 -26.00 27.50 -2.07
C GLY A 3 -24.50 27.46 -2.34
N ILE A 4 -23.76 26.75 -1.48
CA ILE A 4 -22.37 26.40 -1.72
C ILE A 4 -22.37 25.27 -2.77
N SER A 5 -22.19 25.62 -4.04
CA SER A 5 -21.83 24.63 -5.06
C SER A 5 -20.36 24.26 -4.83
N LEU A 6 -20.12 23.18 -4.09
CA LEU A 6 -18.79 22.60 -3.94
C LEU A 6 -18.41 21.88 -5.24
N THR A 7 -17.99 22.63 -6.24
CA THR A 7 -17.36 22.05 -7.43
C THR A 7 -15.94 21.63 -7.03
N ILE A 8 -15.80 20.45 -6.43
CA ILE A 8 -14.48 19.85 -6.19
C ILE A 8 -13.76 19.78 -7.55
N PRO A 9 -12.59 20.39 -7.72
CA PRO A 9 -11.87 20.33 -8.99
C PRO A 9 -11.60 18.86 -9.32
N ARG A 10 -12.09 18.42 -10.49
CA ARG A 10 -11.95 17.06 -11.02
C ARG A 10 -10.54 16.81 -11.56
N SER A 11 -9.49 17.20 -10.83
CA SER A 11 -8.14 16.73 -11.08
C SER A 11 -7.80 15.67 -10.04
N SER A 12 -8.25 14.44 -10.29
CA SER A 12 -7.74 13.31 -9.51
C SER A 12 -6.22 13.29 -9.66
N PRO A 13 -5.44 13.23 -8.58
CA PRO A 13 -4.02 12.90 -8.69
C PRO A 13 -3.88 11.59 -9.48
N PRO A 14 -2.76 11.40 -10.22
CA PRO A 14 -2.56 10.20 -11.00
C PRO A 14 -2.64 8.97 -10.09
N ARG A 15 -3.67 8.14 -10.34
CA ARG A 15 -3.90 6.92 -9.58
C ARG A 15 -2.87 5.88 -9.98
N LEU A 16 -2.24 5.24 -9.00
CA LEU A 16 -1.38 4.09 -9.24
C LEU A 16 -2.22 2.93 -9.80
N LYS A 17 -1.80 2.36 -10.93
CA LYS A 17 -2.52 1.30 -11.65
C LYS A 17 -1.86 -0.08 -11.52
N THR A 18 -0.59 -0.10 -11.12
CA THR A 18 0.24 -1.31 -11.02
C THR A 18 0.93 -1.34 -9.67
N PRO A 19 1.24 -2.54 -9.14
CA PRO A 19 2.10 -2.65 -7.98
C PRO A 19 3.49 -2.10 -8.31
N MET A 20 4.17 -1.56 -7.29
CA MET A 20 5.49 -0.98 -7.44
C MET A 20 6.41 -1.40 -6.31
N ILE A 21 7.66 -1.69 -6.62
CA ILE A 21 8.70 -2.02 -5.64
C ILE A 21 9.74 -0.91 -5.60
N ARG A 22 10.28 -0.66 -4.40
CA ARG A 22 11.50 0.12 -4.21
C ARG A 22 12.55 -0.78 -3.58
N ARG A 23 13.62 -1.06 -4.32
CA ARG A 23 14.68 -2.00 -3.89
C ARG A 23 15.59 -1.45 -2.80
N GLN A 24 15.76 -0.13 -2.75
CA GLN A 24 16.64 0.56 -1.81
C GLN A 24 15.91 1.75 -1.19
N ARG A 25 16.14 2.00 0.10
CA ARG A 25 15.54 3.16 0.79
C ARG A 25 15.98 4.46 0.09
N GLY A 26 15.04 5.30 -0.29
CA GLY A 26 15.29 6.52 -1.09
C GLY A 26 15.45 6.29 -2.60
N GLY A 27 15.43 5.04 -3.07
CA GLY A 27 15.48 4.71 -4.50
C GLY A 27 14.16 4.97 -5.23
N LYS A 28 14.20 4.83 -6.56
CA LYS A 28 13.03 4.97 -7.44
C LYS A 28 12.04 3.83 -7.23
N LEU A 29 10.76 4.10 -7.50
CA LEU A 29 9.72 3.08 -7.60
C LEU A 29 9.72 2.49 -9.00
N GLU A 30 9.68 1.16 -9.08
CA GLU A 30 9.65 0.37 -10.30
C GLU A 30 8.29 -0.33 -10.40
N SER A 31 7.60 -0.21 -11.54
CA SER A 31 6.38 -0.96 -11.80
C SER A 31 6.69 -2.43 -12.03
N VAL A 32 5.98 -3.32 -11.35
CA VAL A 32 6.21 -4.77 -11.41
C VAL A 32 4.91 -5.52 -11.66
N SER A 33 5.00 -6.84 -11.88
CA SER A 33 3.84 -7.72 -11.91
C SER A 33 3.29 -7.99 -10.51
N TRP A 34 2.03 -8.44 -10.43
CA TRP A 34 1.43 -8.88 -9.17
C TRP A 34 2.18 -10.07 -8.55
N GLN A 35 2.57 -11.05 -9.37
CA GLN A 35 3.31 -12.22 -8.92
C GLN A 35 4.62 -11.81 -8.23
N GLU A 36 5.39 -10.96 -8.90
CA GLU A 36 6.65 -10.45 -8.36
C GLU A 36 6.46 -9.64 -7.07
N ALA A 37 5.43 -8.79 -7.02
CA ALA A 37 5.13 -7.99 -5.85
C ALA A 37 4.82 -8.85 -4.62
N LEU A 38 3.99 -9.89 -4.79
CA LEU A 38 3.62 -10.80 -3.71
C LEU A 38 4.80 -11.68 -3.28
N ASP A 39 5.56 -12.22 -4.23
CA ASP A 39 6.75 -13.04 -3.95
C ASP A 39 7.81 -12.23 -3.19
N TYR A 40 8.01 -10.98 -3.58
CA TYR A 40 8.93 -10.07 -2.90
C TYR A 40 8.52 -9.82 -1.44
N VAL A 41 7.24 -9.52 -1.21
CA VAL A 41 6.72 -9.29 0.16
C VAL A 41 6.81 -10.56 1.00
N ALA A 42 6.38 -11.70 0.48
CA ALA A 42 6.41 -12.98 1.18
C ALA A 42 7.84 -13.37 1.58
N THR A 43 8.79 -13.23 0.66
CA THR A 43 10.21 -13.52 0.92
C THR A 43 10.77 -12.63 2.03
N ARG A 44 10.50 -11.33 1.98
CA ARG A 44 11.02 -10.36 2.96
C ARG A 44 10.40 -10.54 4.34
N LEU A 45 9.09 -10.73 4.42
CA LEU A 45 8.39 -10.98 5.69
C LEU A 45 8.84 -12.31 6.31
N SER A 46 9.03 -13.36 5.50
CA SER A 46 9.52 -14.65 5.98
C SER A 46 10.94 -14.53 6.55
N ALA A 47 11.83 -13.79 5.89
CA ALA A 47 13.18 -13.54 6.39
C ALA A 47 13.19 -12.74 7.71
N ILE A 48 12.31 -11.75 7.84
CA ILE A 48 12.15 -10.97 9.08
C ILE A 48 11.64 -11.88 10.21
N LYS A 49 10.58 -12.66 9.94
CA LYS A 49 10.01 -13.62 10.90
C LYS A 49 11.07 -14.63 11.36
N ALA A 50 11.87 -15.16 10.45
CA ALA A 50 12.93 -16.12 10.79
C ALA A 50 14.04 -15.49 11.65
N LYS A 51 14.37 -14.21 11.42
CA LYS A 51 15.49 -13.54 12.10
C LYS A 51 15.10 -12.95 13.46
N TYR A 52 13.88 -12.44 13.59
CA TYR A 52 13.45 -11.64 14.75
C TYR A 52 12.22 -12.20 15.46
N GLY A 53 11.66 -13.31 14.96
CA GLY A 53 10.42 -13.89 15.48
C GLY A 53 9.16 -13.28 14.84
N PRO A 54 7.99 -13.92 15.03
CA PRO A 54 6.71 -13.45 14.48
C PRO A 54 6.27 -12.10 15.05
N ASP A 55 6.63 -11.78 16.29
CA ASP A 55 6.25 -10.53 16.97
C ASP A 55 6.93 -9.29 16.39
N ALA A 56 7.89 -9.47 15.48
CA ALA A 56 8.55 -8.38 14.75
C ALA A 56 7.72 -7.84 13.58
N ILE A 57 6.54 -8.38 13.30
CA ILE A 57 5.66 -7.99 12.19
C ILE A 57 4.36 -7.40 12.75
N GLN A 58 4.04 -6.17 12.32
CA GLN A 58 2.81 -5.47 12.69
C GLN A 58 1.99 -5.13 11.43
N THR A 59 0.67 -5.25 11.52
CA THR A 59 -0.29 -4.80 10.52
C THR A 59 -1.02 -3.56 11.00
N THR A 60 -1.40 -2.68 10.09
CA THR A 60 -2.23 -1.51 10.40
C THR A 60 -3.36 -1.41 9.37
N GLY A 61 -4.61 -1.54 9.81
CA GLY A 61 -5.78 -1.38 8.95
C GLY A 61 -6.17 0.09 8.75
N SER A 62 -7.11 0.34 7.84
CA SER A 62 -7.67 1.67 7.57
C SER A 62 -9.19 1.64 7.73
N SER A 63 -9.75 2.53 8.56
CA SER A 63 -11.20 2.68 8.77
C SER A 63 -11.96 3.17 7.52
N ARG A 64 -11.24 3.60 6.48
CA ARG A 64 -11.81 3.99 5.19
C ARG A 64 -12.12 2.80 4.26
N GLY A 65 -11.79 1.58 4.67
CA GLY A 65 -12.19 0.34 4.00
C GLY A 65 -13.63 -0.04 4.33
N THR A 66 -14.27 -0.85 3.48
CA THR A 66 -15.66 -1.28 3.65
C THR A 66 -15.72 -2.55 4.50
N GLY A 67 -15.93 -2.41 5.81
CA GLY A 67 -16.49 -3.42 6.72
C GLY A 67 -15.69 -4.73 6.94
N ASN A 68 -15.26 -5.41 5.90
CA ASN A 68 -14.56 -6.70 5.97
C ASN A 68 -13.02 -6.57 6.03
N GLU A 69 -12.45 -5.40 5.71
CA GLU A 69 -11.01 -5.13 5.90
C GLU A 69 -10.69 -4.49 7.27
N THR A 70 -11.66 -4.50 8.20
CA THR A 70 -11.46 -3.95 9.55
C THR A 70 -10.53 -4.90 10.31
N ASN A 71 -9.35 -4.37 10.67
CA ASN A 71 -8.31 -4.95 11.54
C ASN A 71 -8.83 -6.06 12.48
#